data_AF-A0A3M1S7R0-F1
#
_entry.id   AF-A0A3M1S7R0-F1
#
_cell.length_a   1.000
_cell.length_b   1.000
_cell.length_c   1.000
_cell.angle_alpha   90.00
_cell.angle_beta   90.00
_cell.angle_gamma   90.00
#
_symmetry.space_group_name_H-M   'P 1'
#
loop_
_entity.id
_entity.type
_entity.pdbx_description
1 polymer ?
#
loop_
_entity_poly.entity_id
_entity_poly.type
_entity_poly.pdbx_seq_one_letter_code
_entity_poly.pdbx_strand_id
1 'polypeptide(L)'
;GWPGITGLCCEDYWGDYITGEFPSMSLHQIWHDKALQRARKLHEQGRSDEIFLCRTCDSILFHKYRDTLLKSGTMVREELPELIPDFVEPVKNK
;
A
#
# COMPACT_ATOMS: atom_id res chain seq x y z
N GLY A 1 -4.13 22.92 11.35
CA GLY A 1 -3.72 21.61 11.90
C GLY A 1 -4.21 20.50 10.99
N TRP A 2 -3.80 19.25 11.20
CA TRP A 2 -4.36 18.10 10.48
C TRP A 2 -5.80 17.82 10.95
N PRO A 3 -6.77 17.65 10.04
CA PRO A 3 -8.18 17.49 10.41
C PRO A 3 -8.54 16.10 10.97
N GLY A 4 -7.58 15.18 11.08
CA GLY A 4 -7.85 13.84 11.63
C GLY A 4 -8.30 12.79 10.61
N ILE A 5 -8.50 13.19 9.35
CA ILE A 5 -8.90 12.29 8.27
C ILE A 5 -7.76 11.31 7.93
N THR A 6 -8.07 10.02 7.87
CA THR A 6 -7.13 8.97 7.48
C THR A 6 -7.40 8.48 6.06
N GLY A 7 -6.37 8.46 5.22
CA GLY A 7 -6.41 7.88 3.87
C GLY A 7 -6.10 6.38 3.86
N LEU A 8 -6.10 5.78 2.67
CA LEU A 8 -5.81 4.34 2.51
C LEU A 8 -4.32 4.00 2.61
N CYS A 9 -3.48 4.79 1.97
CA CYS A 9 -2.06 4.49 1.75
C CYS A 9 -1.26 5.81 1.61
N CYS A 10 0.07 5.73 1.60
CA CYS A 10 0.94 6.89 1.36
C CYS A 10 0.71 7.55 -0.01
N GLU A 11 0.24 6.79 -1.00
CA GLU A 11 -0.08 7.31 -2.34
C GLU A 11 -1.43 8.02 -2.41
N ASP A 12 -2.27 7.95 -1.36
CA ASP A 12 -3.58 8.60 -1.31
C ASP A 12 -3.49 10.09 -0.93
N TYR A 13 -2.68 10.84 -1.68
CA TYR A 13 -2.35 12.24 -1.37
C TYR A 13 -3.59 13.15 -1.36
N TRP A 14 -4.57 12.84 -2.23
CA TRP A 14 -5.79 13.62 -2.39
C TRP A 14 -6.93 13.17 -1.47
N GLY A 15 -6.77 12.06 -0.75
CA GLY A 15 -7.83 11.48 0.08
C GLY A 15 -8.98 10.90 -0.76
N ASP A 16 -8.65 10.29 -1.89
CA ASP A 16 -9.59 9.60 -2.78
C ASP A 16 -10.21 8.36 -2.10
N TYR A 17 -9.56 7.81 -1.06
CA TYR A 17 -10.08 6.68 -0.29
C TYR A 17 -9.95 6.90 1.22
N ILE A 18 -10.95 7.55 1.81
CA ILE A 18 -11.00 7.79 3.25
C ILE A 18 -11.31 6.51 4.02
N THR A 19 -10.49 6.24 5.04
CA THR A 19 -10.59 5.05 5.91
C THR A 19 -11.19 5.35 7.28
N GLY A 20 -11.26 6.63 7.68
CA GLY A 20 -11.86 7.07 8.93
C GLY A 20 -11.43 8.46 9.35
N GLU A 21 -11.77 8.82 10.59
CA GLU A 21 -11.47 10.10 11.19
C GLU A 21 -11.03 9.90 12.65
N PHE A 22 -9.87 10.42 13.02
CA PHE A 22 -9.34 10.42 14.38
C PHE A 22 -9.47 11.83 14.99
N PRO A 23 -9.96 12.00 16.23
CA PRO A 23 -10.21 10.96 17.24
C PRO A 23 -11.67 10.49 17.33
N SER A 24 -12.55 10.87 16.41
CA SER A 24 -13.96 10.41 16.44
C SER A 24 -14.06 8.88 16.38
N MET A 25 -13.11 8.23 15.71
CA MET A 25 -12.83 6.81 15.76
C MET A 25 -11.45 6.55 16.39
N SER A 26 -11.35 5.49 17.19
CA SER A 26 -10.04 4.97 17.60
C SER A 26 -9.30 4.34 16.40
N LEU A 27 -7.96 4.31 16.43
CA LEU A 27 -7.18 3.63 15.40
C LEU A 27 -7.57 2.16 15.24
N HIS A 28 -7.95 1.49 16.34
CA HIS A 28 -8.46 0.13 16.29
C HIS A 28 -9.77 0.02 15.50
N GLN A 29 -10.71 0.96 15.69
CA GLN A 29 -11.95 1.00 14.92
C GLN A 29 -11.67 1.27 13.44
N ILE A 30 -10.84 2.27 13.12
CA ILE A 30 -10.45 2.59 11.73
C ILE A 30 -9.81 1.35 11.06
N TRP A 31 -8.94 0.64 11.78
CA TRP A 31 -8.27 -0.54 11.26
C TRP A 31 -9.21 -1.69 10.90
N HIS A 32 -10.30 -1.85 11.64
CA HIS A 32 -11.29 -2.91 11.48
C HIS A 32 -12.55 -2.46 10.75
N ASP A 33 -12.63 -1.19 10.33
CA ASP A 33 -13.77 -0.66 9.60
C ASP A 33 -13.87 -1.23 8.18
N LYS A 34 -15.08 -1.21 7.63
CA LYS A 34 -15.41 -1.73 6.31
C LYS A 34 -14.57 -1.11 5.21
N ALA A 35 -14.23 0.18 5.30
CA ALA A 35 -13.43 0.85 4.26
C ALA A 35 -12.07 0.18 4.09
N LEU A 36 -11.34 -0.01 5.18
CA LEU A 36 -9.99 -0.59 5.16
C LEU A 36 -10.02 -2.11 4.93
N GLN A 37 -11.01 -2.81 5.50
CA GLN A 37 -11.22 -4.25 5.26
C GLN A 37 -11.58 -4.56 3.79
N ARG A 38 -12.40 -3.71 3.16
CA ARG A 38 -12.69 -3.83 1.73
C ARG A 38 -11.42 -3.71 0.91
N ALA A 39 -10.60 -2.70 1.20
CA ALA A 39 -9.37 -2.46 0.46
C ALA A 39 -8.40 -3.63 0.58
N ARG A 40 -8.17 -4.15 1.79
CA ARG A 40 -7.33 -5.35 2.00
C ARG A 40 -7.82 -6.54 1.19
N LYS A 41 -9.11 -6.87 1.28
CA LYS A 41 -9.70 -8.00 0.58
C LYS A 41 -9.53 -7.87 -0.94
N LEU A 42 -9.68 -6.67 -1.49
CA LEU A 42 -9.47 -6.45 -2.93
C LEU A 42 -8.00 -6.65 -3.32
N HIS A 43 -7.05 -6.12 -2.55
CA HIS A 43 -5.63 -6.30 -2.82
C HIS A 43 -5.21 -7.78 -2.70
N GLU A 44 -5.67 -8.48 -1.67
CA GLU A 44 -5.43 -9.92 -1.47
C GLU A 44 -5.95 -10.77 -2.64
N GLN A 45 -7.02 -10.32 -3.30
CA GLN A 45 -7.64 -11.00 -4.44
C GLN A 45 -7.08 -10.57 -5.81
N GLY A 46 -6.10 -9.67 -5.85
CA GLY A 46 -5.59 -9.09 -7.10
C GLY A 46 -6.61 -8.21 -7.84
N ARG A 47 -7.61 -7.69 -7.12
CA ARG A 47 -8.71 -6.85 -7.62
C ARG A 47 -8.60 -5.41 -7.11
N SER A 48 -7.38 -4.94 -6.87
CA SER A 48 -7.14 -3.58 -6.37
C SER A 48 -7.64 -2.51 -7.34
N ASP A 49 -7.70 -2.80 -8.64
CA ASP A 49 -8.19 -1.94 -9.72
C ASP A 49 -9.67 -1.52 -9.62
N GLU A 50 -10.43 -2.20 -8.75
CA GLU A 50 -11.77 -1.77 -8.34
C GLU A 50 -11.78 -0.52 -7.44
N ILE A 51 -10.65 -0.18 -6.83
CA ILE A 51 -10.46 1.07 -6.11
C ILE A 51 -9.89 2.07 -7.10
N PHE A 52 -10.57 3.22 -7.25
CA PHE A 52 -10.18 4.27 -8.20
C PHE A 52 -8.70 4.67 -8.07
N LEU A 53 -8.27 4.95 -6.83
CA LEU A 53 -6.88 5.27 -6.49
C LEU A 53 -5.88 4.19 -6.96
N CYS A 54 -6.27 2.92 -6.85
CA CYS A 54 -5.36 1.79 -7.05
C CYS A 54 -5.31 1.29 -8.51
N ARG A 55 -6.27 1.69 -9.37
CA ARG A 55 -6.35 1.22 -10.77
C ARG A 55 -5.11 1.53 -11.60
N THR A 56 -4.47 2.64 -11.32
CA THR A 56 -3.26 3.09 -12.02
C THR A 56 -2.07 3.19 -11.08
N CYS A 57 -2.16 2.59 -9.90
CA CYS A 57 -1.10 2.64 -8.91
C CYS A 57 0.04 1.69 -9.28
N ASP A 58 1.26 2.17 -9.20
CA ASP A 58 2.50 1.45 -9.51
C ASP A 58 3.33 1.17 -8.24
N SER A 59 2.77 1.37 -7.04
CA SER A 59 3.47 1.15 -5.77
C SER A 59 4.05 -0.27 -5.64
N ILE A 60 3.41 -1.27 -6.27
CA ILE A 60 3.89 -2.65 -6.31
C ILE A 60 5.16 -2.84 -7.16
N LEU A 61 5.50 -1.90 -8.04
CA LEU A 61 6.66 -1.99 -8.94
C LEU A 61 7.96 -1.52 -8.28
N PHE A 62 7.88 -0.69 -7.24
CA PHE A 62 9.07 -0.14 -6.58
C PHE A 62 9.70 -1.10 -5.59
N HIS A 63 8.96 -2.10 -5.10
CA HIS A 63 9.45 -2.97 -4.05
C HIS A 63 9.79 -4.36 -4.57
N LYS A 64 11.07 -4.71 -4.51
CA LYS A 64 11.54 -6.08 -4.74
C LYS A 64 11.81 -6.73 -3.40
N TYR A 65 11.24 -7.90 -3.16
CA TYR A 65 11.39 -8.59 -1.89
C TYR A 65 12.11 -9.93 -2.05
N ARG A 66 12.83 -10.33 -0.99
CA ARG A 66 13.34 -11.68 -0.81
C ARG A 66 12.65 -12.32 0.38
N ASP A 67 12.02 -13.46 0.14
CA ASP A 67 11.41 -14.26 1.20
C ASP A 67 12.38 -15.35 1.65
N THR A 68 12.62 -15.43 2.96
CA THR A 68 13.45 -16.46 3.59
C THR A 68 12.63 -17.21 4.63
N LEU A 69 12.51 -18.53 4.49
CA LEU A 69 11.96 -19.39 5.54
C LEU A 69 13.09 -19.78 6.50
N LEU A 70 13.05 -19.26 7.72
CA LEU A 70 13.99 -19.63 8.76
C LEU A 70 13.73 -21.07 9.22
N LYS A 71 14.75 -21.73 9.78
CA LYS A 71 14.61 -23.09 10.35
C LYS A 71 13.54 -23.19 11.45
N SER A 72 13.20 -22.07 12.09
CA SER A 72 12.11 -21.96 13.07
C SER A 72 10.71 -22.06 12.46
N GLY A 73 10.58 -22.03 11.12
CA GLY A 73 9.31 -21.91 10.42
C GLY A 73 8.81 -20.47 10.25
N THR A 74 9.57 -19.48 10.72
CA THR A 74 9.25 -18.06 10.51
C THR A 74 9.60 -17.64 9.09
N MET A 75 8.64 -17.05 8.37
CA MET A 75 8.89 -16.38 7.09
C MET A 75 9.34 -14.95 7.33
N VAL A 76 10.50 -14.59 6.78
CA VAL A 76 11.02 -13.22 6.81
C VAL A 76 11.00 -12.68 5.38
N ARG A 77 10.34 -11.54 5.18
CA ARG A 77 10.34 -10.79 3.93
C ARG A 77 11.24 -9.58 4.08
N GLU A 78 12.32 -9.53 3.30
CA GLU A 78 13.26 -8.42 3.27
C GLU A 78 13.09 -7.63 1.98
N GLU A 79 12.99 -6.32 2.08
CA GLU A 79 13.03 -5.43 0.92
C GLU A 79 14.47 -5.32 0.40
N LEU A 80 14.65 -5.54 -0.89
CA LEU A 80 15.94 -5.39 -1.56
C LEU A 80 16.16 -3.92 -1.92
N PRO A 81 17.40 -3.39 -1.80
CA PRO A 81 17.70 -1.99 -2.05
C PRO A 81 17.63 -1.57 -3.53
N GLU A 82 17.55 -2.54 -4.44
CA GLU A 82 17.50 -2.31 -5.88
C GLU A 82 16.04 -2.22 -6.34
N LEU A 83 15.64 -1.07 -6.88
CA LEU A 83 14.41 -0.94 -7.65
C LEU A 83 14.44 -1.92 -8.83
N ILE A 84 13.26 -2.39 -9.28
CA ILE A 84 13.15 -3.31 -10.41
C ILE A 84 13.79 -2.64 -11.66
N PRO A 85 14.91 -3.16 -12.19
CA PRO A 85 15.69 -2.47 -13.23
C PRO A 85 14.93 -2.24 -14.54
N ASP A 86 13.94 -3.09 -14.83
CA ASP A 86 13.23 -3.14 -16.12
C ASP A 86 12.28 -1.95 -16.37
N PHE A 87 12.07 -1.07 -15.39
CA PHE A 87 11.22 0.12 -15.52
C PHE A 87 12.00 1.45 -15.53
N VAL A 88 13.34 1.40 -15.52
CA VAL A 88 14.19 2.60 -15.63
C VAL A 88 14.72 2.68 -17.05
N GLU A 89 14.06 3.44 -17.94
CA GLU A 89 14.76 3.86 -19.16
C GLU A 89 15.98 4.71 -18.74
N PRO A 90 17.18 4.48 -19.31
CA PRO A 90 18.30 5.35 -19.06
C PRO A 90 17.91 6.76 -19.50
N VAL A 91 17.94 7.71 -18.57
CA VAL A 91 17.74 9.13 -18.87
C VAL A 91 18.76 9.52 -19.94
N LYS A 92 18.29 9.67 -21.19
CA LYS A 92 19.10 10.22 -22.27
C LYS A 92 19.26 11.70 -22.01
N ASN A 93 20.37 12.09 -21.40
CA ASN A 93 20.77 13.48 -21.31
C ASN A 93 20.83 14.06 -22.74
N LYS A 94 20.02 15.09 -23.00
CA LYS A 94 20.10 15.94 -24.20
C LYS A 94 21.17 17.00 -24.00
#